data_AF-A0A350CRA3-F1
#
_entry.id   AF-A0A350CRA3-F1
#
_cell.length_a   1.000
_cell.length_b   1.000
_cell.length_c   1.000
_cell.angle_alpha   90.00
_cell.angle_beta   90.00
_cell.angle_gamma   90.00
#
_symmetry.space_group_name_H-M   'P 1'
#
loop_
_entity.id
_entity.type
_entity.pdbx_description
1 polymer ?
#
loop_
_entity_poly.entity_id
_entity_poly.type
_entity_poly.pdbx_seq_one_letter_code
_entity_poly.pdbx_strand_id
1 'polypeptide(L)'
;MKLESPMSRHLHQYAAQPCRTSGALGKAEHTRRAIVECALGMACARGLGSLTLGTVADRMGMSKTGVFARVGSIEALQLQVLAAYRVRFDRQVAAPARAAPAGTARLRAM
;
A
#
# COMPACT_ATOMS: atom_id res chain seq x y z
N MET A 1 8.69 11.70 -52.75
CA MET A 1 9.83 10.87 -52.28
C MET A 1 10.52 11.66 -51.18
N LYS A 2 10.50 11.39 -49.88
CA LYS A 2 9.96 10.38 -48.94
C LYS A 2 9.39 11.21 -47.76
N LEU A 3 8.15 11.00 -47.30
CA LEU A 3 7.80 10.32 -46.01
C LEU A 3 8.91 10.48 -44.96
N GLU A 4 8.69 11.12 -43.81
CA GLU A 4 8.17 10.48 -42.57
C GLU A 4 7.50 11.49 -41.60
N SER A 5 6.50 10.99 -40.87
CA SER A 5 5.88 11.51 -39.63
C SER A 5 6.10 10.43 -38.54
N PRO A 6 5.66 10.50 -37.25
CA PRO A 6 5.10 11.57 -36.40
C PRO A 6 5.67 11.58 -34.93
N MET A 7 5.14 12.51 -34.10
CA MET A 7 4.86 12.42 -32.65
C MET A 7 5.60 11.43 -31.70
N SER A 8 6.16 11.99 -30.61
CA SER A 8 6.13 11.45 -29.21
C SER A 8 6.71 12.56 -28.30
N ARG A 9 5.99 13.32 -27.46
CA ARG A 9 5.11 13.06 -26.31
C ARG A 9 5.69 12.10 -25.25
N HIS A 10 5.97 12.70 -24.07
CA HIS A 10 6.35 12.12 -22.77
C HIS A 10 7.81 11.62 -22.73
N LEU A 11 8.69 12.18 -21.89
CA LEU A 11 8.70 11.98 -20.44
C LEU A 11 9.35 13.19 -19.74
N HIS A 12 8.57 13.94 -18.96
CA HIS A 12 9.16 14.78 -17.91
C HIS A 12 9.69 13.86 -16.82
N GLN A 13 11.01 13.83 -16.77
CA GLN A 13 11.89 13.14 -15.86
C GLN A 13 11.55 13.43 -14.39
N TYR A 14 10.88 12.48 -13.72
CA TYR A 14 10.78 12.45 -12.26
C TYR A 14 12.10 11.91 -11.67
N ALA A 15 13.16 12.71 -11.76
CA ALA A 15 14.39 12.43 -11.03
C ALA A 15 14.27 12.94 -9.58
N ALA A 16 13.64 12.15 -8.71
CA ALA A 16 13.76 12.33 -7.27
C ALA A 16 14.93 11.47 -6.75
N GLN A 17 16.11 12.09 -6.57
CA GLN A 17 17.23 11.46 -5.86
C GLN A 17 16.99 11.55 -4.34
N PRO A 18 17.16 10.47 -3.55
CA PRO A 18 17.20 10.60 -2.10
C PRO A 18 18.64 10.66 -1.57
N CYS A 19 18.94 11.75 -0.85
CA CYS A 19 20.08 11.87 0.05
C CYS A 19 20.04 10.74 1.09
N ARG A 20 21.11 9.94 1.17
CA ARG A 20 21.21 8.82 2.10
C ARG A 20 21.88 9.24 3.41
N THR A 21 21.13 9.23 4.51
CA THR A 21 21.65 9.16 5.89
C THR A 21 21.07 7.92 6.58
N SER A 22 21.92 7.12 7.23
CA SER A 22 21.57 5.76 7.70
C SER A 22 20.43 5.74 8.76
N GLY A 23 20.32 6.80 9.58
CA GLY A 23 19.20 6.96 10.52
C GLY A 23 17.87 7.37 9.86
N ALA A 24 17.90 7.97 8.67
CA ALA A 24 16.69 8.35 7.94
C ALA A 24 15.95 7.12 7.36
N LEU A 25 16.67 6.03 7.08
CA LEU A 25 16.08 4.80 6.54
C LEU A 25 15.12 4.15 7.54
N GLY A 26 15.50 4.07 8.83
CA GLY A 26 14.63 3.51 9.87
C GLY A 26 13.37 4.35 10.11
N LYS A 27 13.51 5.68 10.11
CA LYS A 27 12.37 6.60 10.24
C LYS A 27 11.44 6.56 9.03
N ALA A 28 11.99 6.46 7.82
CA ALA A 28 11.23 6.37 6.58
C ALA A 28 10.41 5.06 6.54
N GLU A 29 11.02 3.94 6.89
CA GLU A 29 10.36 2.63 6.95
C GLU A 29 9.28 2.60 8.04
N HIS A 30 9.54 3.16 9.21
CA HIS A 30 8.54 3.27 10.27
C HIS A 30 7.32 4.10 9.81
N THR A 31 7.57 5.24 9.16
CA THR A 31 6.51 6.09 8.62
C THR A 31 5.71 5.36 7.54
N ARG A 32 6.39 4.61 6.66
CA ARG A 32 5.72 3.80 5.62
C ARG A 32 4.81 2.75 6.25
N ARG A 33 5.25 2.04 7.29
CA ARG A 33 4.41 1.07 8.01
C ARG A 33 3.17 1.74 8.62
N ALA A 34 3.33 2.90 9.25
CA ALA A 34 2.20 3.65 9.81
C ALA A 34 1.18 4.06 8.73
N ILE A 35 1.65 4.48 7.55
CA ILE A 35 0.79 4.78 6.40
C ILE A 35 -0.02 3.53 5.98
N VAL A 36 0.64 2.37 5.87
CA VAL A 36 -0.02 1.11 5.47
C VAL A 36 -1.05 0.67 6.52
N GLU A 37 -0.75 0.78 7.81
CA GLU A 37 -1.71 0.44 8.88
C GLU A 37 -2.94 1.37 8.88
N CYS A 38 -2.73 2.68 8.69
CA CYS A 38 -3.84 3.62 8.55
C CYS A 38 -4.73 3.27 7.34
N ALA A 39 -4.09 3.02 6.19
CA ALA A 39 -4.79 2.66 4.96
C ALA A 39 -5.54 1.32 5.09
N LEU A 40 -4.96 0.33 5.80
CA LEU A 40 -5.63 -0.93 6.10
C LEU A 40 -6.92 -0.71 6.90
N GLY A 41 -6.86 0.08 7.98
CA GLY A 41 -8.05 0.41 8.77
C GLY A 41 -9.12 1.13 7.94
N MET A 42 -8.72 2.05 7.06
CA MET A 42 -9.64 2.73 6.13
C MET A 42 -10.28 1.77 5.13
N ALA A 43 -9.49 0.83 4.58
CA ALA A 43 -9.97 -0.16 3.62
C ALA A 43 -10.94 -1.15 4.27
N CYS A 44 -10.70 -1.57 5.51
CA CYS A 44 -11.63 -2.42 6.25
C CYS A 44 -12.98 -1.71 6.49
N ALA A 45 -12.98 -0.40 6.73
CA ALA A 45 -14.20 0.35 7.02
C ALA A 45 -15.00 0.76 5.77
N ARG A 46 -14.32 1.04 4.65
CA ARG A 46 -14.93 1.68 3.46
C ARG A 46 -14.61 0.99 2.13
N GLY A 47 -13.88 -0.13 2.16
CA GLY A 47 -13.41 -0.83 0.97
C GLY A 47 -12.11 -0.25 0.38
N LEU A 48 -11.41 -1.08 -0.39
CA LEU A 48 -10.09 -0.76 -0.96
C LEU A 48 -10.13 0.36 -2.00
N GLY A 49 -11.22 0.44 -2.78
CA GLY A 49 -11.41 1.49 -3.79
C GLY A 49 -11.61 2.88 -3.22
N SER A 50 -11.92 3.00 -1.92
CA SER A 50 -12.04 4.29 -1.23
C SER A 50 -10.70 4.94 -0.90
N LEU A 51 -9.58 4.21 -1.08
CA LEU A 51 -8.25 4.71 -0.79
C LEU A 51 -7.78 5.64 -1.91
N THR A 52 -7.32 6.82 -1.49
CA THR A 52 -6.50 7.71 -2.31
C THR A 52 -5.32 8.21 -1.48
N LEU A 53 -4.22 8.61 -2.13
CA LEU A 53 -3.08 9.22 -1.43
C LEU A 53 -3.50 10.46 -0.63
N GLY A 54 -4.49 11.22 -1.10
CA GLY A 54 -5.05 12.37 -0.40
C GLY A 54 -5.77 11.96 0.88
N THR A 55 -6.73 11.03 0.80
CA THR A 55 -7.50 10.59 1.98
C THR A 55 -6.63 10.00 3.09
N VAL A 56 -5.53 9.32 2.72
CA VAL A 56 -4.58 8.77 3.69
C VAL A 56 -3.69 9.87 4.27
N ALA A 57 -3.28 10.84 3.44
CA ALA A 57 -2.55 12.02 3.89
C ALA A 57 -3.37 12.83 4.90
N ASP A 58 -4.64 13.10 4.60
CA ASP A 58 -5.56 13.84 5.47
C ASP A 58 -5.71 13.14 6.82
N ARG A 59 -5.94 11.82 6.81
CA ARG A 59 -6.09 11.05 8.05
C ARG A 59 -4.81 10.97 8.88
N MET A 60 -3.64 11.00 8.25
CA MET A 60 -2.33 10.96 8.92
C MET A 60 -1.79 12.35 9.27
N GLY A 61 -2.48 13.44 8.91
CA GLY A 61 -1.95 14.80 9.05
C GLY A 61 -0.67 15.04 8.24
N MET A 62 -0.48 14.31 7.14
CA MET A 62 0.66 14.42 6.24
C MET A 62 0.27 15.16 4.97
N SER A 63 1.25 15.67 4.22
CA SER A 63 1.00 16.16 2.86
C SER A 63 0.90 14.99 1.86
N LYS A 64 0.12 15.17 0.79
CA LYS A 64 0.02 14.19 -0.31
C LYS A 64 1.40 13.84 -0.90
N THR A 65 2.25 14.83 -1.11
CA THR A 65 3.66 14.64 -1.56
C THR A 65 4.47 13.87 -0.53
N GLY A 66 4.24 14.13 0.76
CA GLY A 66 4.84 13.39 1.86
C GLY A 66 4.49 11.90 1.79
N VAL A 67 3.21 11.55 1.67
CA VAL A 67 2.75 10.16 1.53
C VAL A 67 3.29 9.53 0.24
N PHE A 68 3.18 10.21 -0.90
CA PHE A 68 3.69 9.75 -2.20
C PHE A 68 5.17 9.36 -2.12
N ALA A 69 6.01 10.16 -1.44
CA ALA A 69 7.43 9.85 -1.29
C ALA A 69 7.73 8.56 -0.49
N ARG A 70 6.78 8.05 0.32
CA ARG A 70 6.97 6.79 1.09
C ARG A 70 6.41 5.58 0.35
N VAL A 71 5.30 5.73 -0.35
CA VAL A 71 4.55 4.59 -0.92
C VAL A 71 4.57 4.53 -2.44
N GLY A 72 4.95 5.62 -3.11
CA GLY A 72 4.89 5.75 -4.56
C GLY A 72 3.46 6.01 -5.01
N SER A 73 2.83 5.03 -5.65
CA SER A 73 1.50 5.17 -6.25
C SER A 73 0.37 4.68 -5.33
N ILE A 74 -0.87 4.92 -5.76
CA ILE A 74 -2.04 4.38 -5.06
C ILE A 74 -2.12 2.85 -5.20
N GLU A 75 -1.76 2.30 -6.37
CA GLU A 75 -1.70 0.86 -6.61
C GLU A 75 -0.64 0.21 -5.72
N ALA A 76 0.54 0.82 -5.60
CA ALA A 76 1.60 0.35 -4.72
C ALA A 76 1.17 0.36 -3.23
N LEU A 77 0.40 1.38 -2.81
CA LEU A 77 -0.20 1.41 -1.49
C LEU A 77 -1.25 0.30 -1.30
N GLN A 78 -2.15 0.11 -2.27
CA GLN A 78 -3.19 -0.93 -2.22
C GLN A 78 -2.58 -2.35 -2.14
N LEU A 79 -1.51 -2.62 -2.89
CA LEU A 79 -0.77 -3.89 -2.81
C LEU A 79 -0.15 -4.10 -1.42
N GLN A 80 0.44 -3.06 -0.83
CA GLN A 80 0.99 -3.13 0.53
C GLN A 80 -0.10 -3.36 1.58
N VAL A 81 -1.27 -2.72 1.43
CA VAL A 81 -2.43 -2.95 2.28
C VAL A 81 -2.94 -4.38 2.17
N LEU A 82 -3.05 -4.93 0.96
CA LEU A 82 -3.44 -6.33 0.75
C LEU A 82 -2.44 -7.31 1.37
N ALA A 83 -1.14 -7.03 1.26
CA ALA A 83 -0.11 -7.84 1.91
C ALA A 83 -0.24 -7.81 3.44
N ALA A 84 -0.46 -6.62 4.03
CA ALA A 84 -0.68 -6.47 5.46
C ALA A 84 -1.98 -7.17 5.92
N TYR A 85 -3.06 -7.02 5.15
CA TYR A 85 -4.33 -7.70 5.39
C TYR A 85 -4.15 -9.22 5.38
N ARG A 86 -3.41 -9.78 4.40
CA ARG A 86 -3.15 -11.21 4.31
C ARG A 86 -2.48 -11.74 5.58
N VAL A 87 -1.44 -11.05 6.08
CA VAL A 87 -0.75 -11.45 7.32
C VAL A 87 -1.73 -11.48 8.50
N ARG A 88 -2.60 -10.47 8.60
CA ARG A 88 -3.59 -10.39 9.67
C ARG A 88 -4.67 -11.47 9.54
N PHE A 89 -5.18 -11.70 8.34
CA PHE A 89 -6.15 -12.75 8.04
C PHE A 89 -5.57 -14.14 8.32
N ASP A 90 -4.33 -14.39 7.91
CA ASP A 90 -3.66 -15.67 8.16
C ASP A 90 -3.56 -15.95 9.67
N ARG A 91 -3.23 -14.95 10.47
CA ARG A 91 -3.16 -15.09 11.93
C ARG A 91 -4.54 -15.26 12.58
N GLN A 92 -5.54 -14.52 12.13
CA GLN A 92 -6.82 -14.39 12.84
C GLN A 92 -7.90 -15.37 12.37
N VAL A 93 -7.81 -15.84 11.13
CA VAL A 93 -8.85 -16.66 10.49
C VAL A 93 -8.25 -17.97 9.99
N ALA A 94 -7.24 -17.88 9.11
CA ALA A 94 -6.77 -19.06 8.42
C ALA A 94 -6.01 -20.04 9.33
N ALA A 95 -5.17 -19.55 10.24
CA ALA A 95 -4.44 -20.39 11.19
C ALA A 95 -5.38 -21.09 12.19
N PRO A 96 -6.33 -20.39 12.86
CA PRO A 96 -7.35 -21.05 13.70
C PRO A 96 -8.13 -22.13 12.94
N ALA A 97 -8.61 -21.83 11.72
CA ALA A 97 -9.33 -22.79 10.91
C ALA A 97 -8.48 -24.02 10.55
N ARG A 98 -7.20 -23.84 10.21
CA ARG A 98 -6.28 -24.94 9.90
C ARG A 98 -5.99 -25.85 11.10
N ALA A 99 -6.03 -25.31 12.32
CA ALA A 99 -5.87 -26.08 13.54
C ALA A 99 -7.06 -27.01 13.84
N ALA A 100 -8.25 -26.72 13.27
CA ALA A 100 -9.43 -27.56 13.42
C ALA A 100 -9.43 -28.77 12.45
N PRO A 101 -10.07 -29.89 12.85
CA PRO A 101 -10.27 -31.05 11.98
C PRO A 101 -10.94 -30.68 10.65
N ALA A 102 -10.62 -31.44 9.59
CA ALA A 102 -11.20 -31.23 8.27
C ALA A 102 -12.74 -31.35 8.28
N GLY A 103 -13.40 -30.67 7.34
CA GLY A 103 -14.86 -30.64 7.24
C GLY A 103 -15.48 -29.43 7.94
N THR A 104 -16.67 -29.62 8.54
CA THR A 104 -17.49 -28.52 9.08
C THR A 104 -16.86 -27.84 10.30
N ALA A 105 -16.06 -28.55 11.10
CA ALA A 105 -15.34 -27.98 12.23
C ALA A 105 -14.38 -26.86 11.79
N ARG A 106 -13.67 -27.05 10.67
CA ARG A 106 -12.80 -26.04 10.07
C ARG A 106 -13.55 -24.82 9.57
N LEU A 107 -14.68 -25.02 8.91
CA LEU A 107 -15.50 -23.90 8.40
C LEU A 107 -16.07 -23.05 9.55
N ARG A 108 -16.44 -23.69 10.66
CA ARG A 108 -16.92 -22.99 11.87
C ARG A 108 -15.82 -22.24 12.63
N ALA A 109 -14.56 -22.58 12.38
CA ALA A 109 -13.40 -21.96 13.01
C ALA A 109 -12.77 -20.85 12.16
N MET A 110 -13.33 -20.55 10.97
CA MET A 110 -13.02 -19.36 10.16
C MET A 110 -13.81 -18.16 10.69
#